data_AF-A0A7Y5NQ93-F1
#
_entry.id   AF-A0A7Y5NQ93-F1
#
_cell.length_a   1.000
_cell.length_b   1.000
_cell.length_c   1.000
_cell.angle_alpha   90.00
_cell.angle_beta   90.00
_cell.angle_gamma   90.00
#
_symmetry.space_group_name_H-M   'P 1'
#
loop_
_entity.id
_entity.type
_entity.pdbx_description
1 polymer ?
#
loop_
_entity_poly.entity_id
_entity_poly.type
_entity_poly.pdbx_seq_one_letter_code
_entity_poly.pdbx_strand_id
1 'polypeptide(L)'
;MLNLALTTADTTPSSLAKAMNLSLPSVSQMIERLVKQGLARRVEHSGDRRKRTIEPTAKAKTFLTRFRAVRIDEFETATASLSSATRRKLTDALTVTLDELERAKATPSSRRSP
;
A
#
# COMPACT_ATOMS: atom_id res chain seq x y z
N MET A 1 -2.14 -5.55 1.47
CA MET A 1 -3.18 -4.59 1.04
C MET A 1 -3.33 -3.39 1.96
N LEU A 2 -3.19 -3.51 3.30
CA LEU A 2 -3.34 -2.37 4.24
C LEU A 2 -2.28 -1.25 4.05
N ASN A 3 -1.10 -1.59 3.54
CA ASN A 3 0.05 -0.66 3.45
C ASN A 3 -0.18 0.50 2.46
N LEU A 4 -0.88 0.27 1.34
CA LEU A 4 -0.97 1.27 0.27
C LEU A 4 -1.91 2.44 0.62
N ALA A 5 -2.96 2.19 1.42
CA ALA A 5 -3.98 3.18 1.75
C ALA A 5 -3.55 4.16 2.85
N LEU A 6 -2.44 3.89 3.55
CA LEU A 6 -2.06 4.60 4.78
C LEU A 6 -0.69 5.28 4.71
N THR A 7 0.00 5.19 3.57
CA THR A 7 1.32 5.80 3.37
C THR A 7 1.29 7.07 2.52
N THR A 8 0.16 7.39 1.87
CA THR A 8 0.00 8.60 1.06
C THR A 8 -1.01 9.55 1.71
N ALA A 9 -0.59 10.79 1.95
CA ALA A 9 -1.48 11.85 2.41
C ALA A 9 -2.61 12.10 1.38
N ASP A 10 -3.77 12.55 1.85
CA ASP A 10 -4.92 12.93 1.02
C ASP A 10 -5.47 11.84 0.07
N THR A 11 -5.40 10.58 0.50
CA THR A 11 -5.90 9.45 -0.30
C THR A 11 -7.44 9.47 -0.38
N THR A 12 -7.98 9.46 -1.59
CA THR A 12 -9.44 9.36 -1.83
C THR A 12 -9.85 7.91 -2.12
N PRO A 13 -11.13 7.53 -1.92
CA PRO A 13 -11.61 6.20 -2.31
C PRO A 13 -11.37 5.88 -3.78
N SER A 14 -11.52 6.87 -4.68
CA SER A 14 -11.30 6.72 -6.11
C SER A 14 -9.83 6.51 -6.47
N SER A 15 -8.91 7.25 -5.83
CA SER A 15 -7.47 7.03 -6.04
C SER A 15 -7.04 5.67 -5.51
N LEU A 16 -7.60 5.23 -4.38
CA LEU A 16 -7.33 3.92 -3.82
C LEU A 16 -7.87 2.77 -4.68
N ALA A 17 -9.10 2.90 -5.23
CA ALA A 17 -9.66 1.95 -6.18
C ALA A 17 -8.76 1.75 -7.41
N LYS A 18 -8.27 2.85 -7.99
CA LYS A 18 -7.31 2.82 -9.09
C LYS A 18 -6.00 2.14 -8.68
N ALA A 19 -5.44 2.52 -7.54
CA ALA A 19 -4.15 2.00 -7.07
C ALA A 19 -4.20 0.50 -6.69
N MET A 20 -5.34 0.03 -6.21
CA MET A 20 -5.56 -1.38 -5.83
C MET A 20 -6.07 -2.24 -6.99
N ASN A 21 -6.37 -1.64 -8.15
CA ASN A 21 -7.06 -2.30 -9.26
C ASN A 21 -8.35 -3.01 -8.80
N LEU A 22 -9.16 -2.32 -7.97
CA LEU A 22 -10.41 -2.81 -7.41
C LEU A 22 -11.56 -1.87 -7.78
N SER A 23 -12.80 -2.40 -7.73
CA SER A 23 -13.99 -1.57 -7.90
C SER A 23 -14.14 -0.56 -6.75
N LEU A 24 -14.71 0.62 -7.06
CA LEU A 24 -15.00 1.64 -6.05
C LEU A 24 -15.93 1.14 -4.93
N PRO A 25 -16.99 0.34 -5.20
CA PRO A 25 -17.78 -0.29 -4.15
C PRO A 25 -16.97 -1.20 -3.23
N SER A 26 -16.08 -2.05 -3.78
CA SER A 26 -15.22 -2.94 -2.99
C SER A 26 -14.28 -2.17 -2.07
N VAL A 27 -13.67 -1.09 -2.58
CA VAL A 27 -12.81 -0.21 -1.78
C VAL A 27 -13.61 0.54 -0.71
N SER A 28 -14.81 1.02 -1.03
CA SER A 28 -15.66 1.71 -0.06
C SER A 28 -16.04 0.80 1.12
N GLN A 29 -16.43 -0.45 0.83
CA GLN A 29 -16.69 -1.48 1.84
C GLN A 29 -15.46 -1.80 2.69
N MET A 30 -14.27 -1.82 2.08
CA MET A 30 -13.03 -2.03 2.81
C MET A 30 -12.71 -0.86 3.75
N ILE A 31 -12.83 0.37 3.26
CA ILE A 31 -12.63 1.60 4.05
C ILE A 31 -13.60 1.62 5.24
N GLU A 32 -14.87 1.28 5.02
CA GLU A 32 -15.87 1.25 6.08
C GLU A 32 -15.49 0.28 7.20
N ARG A 33 -15.01 -0.93 6.86
CA ARG A 33 -14.50 -1.88 7.84
C ARG A 33 -13.30 -1.32 8.62
N LEU A 34 -12.38 -0.62 7.95
CA LEU A 34 -11.23 0.00 8.61
C LEU A 34 -11.64 1.14 9.55
N VAL A 35 -12.64 1.94 9.17
CA VAL A 35 -13.21 2.98 10.03
C VAL A 35 -13.89 2.35 11.24
N LYS A 36 -14.70 1.30 11.05
CA LYS A 36 -15.35 0.56 12.14
C LYS A 36 -14.37 -0.05 13.13
N GLN A 37 -13.19 -0.47 12.66
CA GLN A 37 -12.11 -0.99 13.50
C GLN A 37 -11.25 0.10 14.16
N GLY A 38 -11.51 1.38 13.86
CA GLY A 38 -10.74 2.52 14.35
C GLY A 38 -9.34 2.62 13.72
N LEU A 39 -9.15 2.05 12.53
CA LEU A 39 -7.89 2.03 11.80
C LEU A 39 -7.81 3.13 10.72
N ALA A 40 -8.95 3.66 10.30
CA ALA A 40 -9.00 4.80 9.38
C ALA A 40 -10.01 5.84 9.87
N ARG A 41 -9.86 7.08 9.40
CA ARG A 41 -10.85 8.15 9.56
C ARG A 41 -11.10 8.83 8.22
N ARG A 42 -12.31 9.35 8.04
CA ARG A 42 -12.67 10.20 6.91
C ARG A 42 -12.47 11.65 7.31
N VAL A 43 -11.77 12.43 6.48
CA VAL A 43 -11.53 13.85 6.71
C VAL A 43 -12.13 14.64 5.54
N GLU A 44 -12.74 15.80 5.83
CA GLU A 44 -13.18 16.72 4.78
C GLU A 44 -11.95 17.32 4.11
N HIS A 45 -11.87 17.28 2.79
CA HIS A 45 -10.77 17.92 2.07
C HIS A 45 -10.92 19.44 2.17
N SER A 46 -9.83 20.12 2.54
CA SER A 46 -9.76 21.57 2.81
C SER A 46 -10.12 22.50 1.63
N GLY A 47 -10.32 21.98 0.42
CA GLY A 47 -10.63 22.76 -0.78
C GLY A 47 -11.85 22.27 -1.59
N ASP A 48 -12.39 21.08 -1.28
CA ASP A 48 -13.59 20.54 -1.93
C ASP A 48 -14.32 19.60 -0.97
N ARG A 49 -15.40 20.09 -0.36
CA ARG A 49 -16.21 19.33 0.61
C ARG A 49 -16.83 18.07 0.01
N ARG A 50 -16.87 17.95 -1.33
CA ARG A 50 -17.36 16.75 -2.03
C ARG A 50 -16.32 15.63 -2.11
N LYS A 51 -15.05 15.91 -1.75
CA LYS A 51 -13.97 14.92 -1.69
C LYS A 51 -13.65 14.63 -0.22
N ARG A 52 -14.00 13.44 0.24
CA ARG A 52 -13.56 12.92 1.55
C ARG A 52 -12.25 12.18 1.37
N THR A 53 -11.21 12.58 2.08
CA THR A 53 -9.95 11.85 2.16
C THR A 53 -10.00 10.82 3.27
N ILE A 54 -9.16 9.79 3.17
CA ILE A 54 -9.01 8.72 4.15
C ILE A 54 -7.63 8.86 4.77
N GLU A 55 -7.58 8.88 6.08
CA GLU A 55 -6.32 8.95 6.83
C GLU A 55 -6.18 7.79 7.81
N PRO A 56 -4.95 7.28 8.04
CA PRO A 56 -4.68 6.36 9.14
C PRO A 56 -4.86 7.04 10.51
N THR A 57 -5.45 6.30 11.44
CA THR A 57 -5.44 6.69 12.86
C THR A 57 -4.08 6.39 13.49
N ALA A 58 -3.80 6.96 14.68
CA ALA A 58 -2.62 6.58 15.47
C ALA A 58 -2.59 5.07 15.81
N LYS A 59 -3.77 4.49 16.06
CA LYS A 59 -3.94 3.03 16.25
C LYS A 59 -3.47 2.25 15.02
N ALA A 60 -3.87 2.69 13.82
CA ALA A 60 -3.41 2.03 12.60
C ALA A 60 -1.91 2.18 12.35
N LYS A 61 -1.33 3.35 12.61
CA LYS A 61 0.13 3.54 12.50
C LYS A 61 0.87 2.57 13.42
N THR A 62 0.44 2.48 14.67
CA THR A 62 1.02 1.55 15.66
C THR A 62 0.86 0.08 15.23
N PHE A 63 -0.33 -0.29 14.77
CA PHE A 63 -0.61 -1.63 14.26
C PHE A 63 0.28 -1.97 13.05
N LEU A 64 0.40 -1.07 12.08
CA LEU A 64 1.23 -1.25 10.89
C LEU A 64 2.71 -1.40 11.24
N THR A 65 3.23 -0.62 12.19
CA THR A 65 4.61 -0.76 12.67
C THR A 65 4.85 -2.14 13.25
N ARG A 66 3.97 -2.61 14.13
CA ARG A 66 4.08 -3.96 14.71
C ARG A 66 3.95 -5.04 13.64
N PHE A 67 2.99 -4.89 12.72
CA PHE A 67 2.80 -5.83 11.63
C PHE A 67 4.04 -5.92 10.74
N ARG A 68 4.66 -4.78 10.40
CA ARG A 68 5.90 -4.75 9.62
C ARG A 68 7.04 -5.48 10.34
N ALA A 69 7.20 -5.28 11.65
CA ALA A 69 8.22 -5.96 12.43
C ALA A 69 8.06 -7.49 12.38
N VAL A 70 6.84 -8.00 12.59
CA VAL A 70 6.54 -9.44 12.48
C VAL A 70 6.87 -9.97 11.09
N ARG A 71 6.51 -9.23 10.04
CA ARG A 71 6.81 -9.63 8.66
C ARG A 71 8.31 -9.69 8.38
N ILE A 72 9.09 -8.75 8.90
CA ILE A 72 10.56 -8.75 8.75
C ILE A 72 11.15 -9.97 9.46
N ASP A 73 10.73 -10.24 10.70
CA ASP A 73 11.18 -11.40 11.49
C ASP A 73 10.86 -12.74 10.79
N GLU A 74 9.67 -12.87 10.21
CA GLU A 74 9.29 -14.03 9.37
C GLU A 74 10.24 -14.20 8.18
N PHE A 75 10.58 -13.12 7.47
CA PHE A 75 11.50 -13.17 6.32
C PHE A 75 12.94 -13.47 6.73
N GLU A 76 13.42 -12.89 7.83
CA GLU A 76 14.76 -13.17 8.37
C GLU A 76 14.89 -14.63 8.74
N THR A 77 13.90 -15.17 9.46
CA THR A 77 13.85 -16.58 9.83
C THR A 77 13.81 -17.49 8.60
N ALA A 78 12.93 -17.20 7.64
CA ALA A 78 12.79 -18.02 6.43
C ALA A 78 14.06 -18.03 5.56
N THR A 79 14.86 -16.95 5.61
CA THR A 79 16.10 -16.84 4.83
C THR A 79 17.36 -17.20 5.62
N ALA A 80 17.23 -17.50 6.93
CA ALA A 80 18.36 -17.75 7.83
C ALA A 80 19.27 -18.89 7.38
N SER A 81 18.74 -19.93 6.74
CA SER A 81 19.49 -21.10 6.27
C SER A 81 20.23 -20.89 4.95
N LEU A 82 20.01 -19.77 4.24
CA LEU A 82 20.63 -19.52 2.95
C LEU A 82 22.12 -19.21 3.09
N SER A 83 22.94 -19.82 2.23
CA SER A 83 24.35 -19.44 2.11
C SER A 83 24.49 -17.95 1.76
N SER A 84 25.63 -17.34 2.09
CA SER A 84 25.89 -15.93 1.75
C SER A 84 25.82 -15.68 0.23
N ALA A 85 26.24 -16.65 -0.58
CA ALA A 85 26.17 -16.56 -2.04
C ALA A 85 24.72 -16.59 -2.56
N THR A 86 23.88 -17.48 -2.01
CA THR A 86 22.45 -17.55 -2.37
C THR A 86 21.71 -16.28 -1.93
N ARG A 87 22.03 -15.78 -0.73
CA ARG A 87 21.47 -14.52 -0.22
C ARG A 87 21.76 -13.34 -1.14
N ARG A 88 23.01 -13.19 -1.60
CA ARG A 88 23.39 -12.15 -2.58
C ARG A 88 22.58 -12.27 -3.87
N LYS A 89 22.52 -13.45 -4.48
CA LYS A 89 21.74 -13.68 -5.71
C LYS A 89 20.27 -13.33 -5.55
N LEU A 90 19.66 -13.69 -4.41
CA LEU A 90 18.28 -13.35 -4.10
C LEU A 90 18.08 -11.84 -3.96
N THR A 91 18.98 -11.17 -3.23
CA THR A 91 18.96 -9.71 -3.07
C THR A 91 19.09 -9.00 -4.41
N ASP A 92 20.02 -9.42 -5.27
CA ASP A 92 20.24 -8.83 -6.58
C ASP A 92 18.98 -8.98 -7.45
N ALA A 93 18.41 -10.19 -7.51
CA ALA A 93 17.20 -10.46 -8.29
C ALA A 93 16.00 -9.64 -7.80
N LEU A 94 15.80 -9.54 -6.47
CA LEU A 94 14.72 -8.72 -5.89
C LEU A 94 14.91 -7.24 -6.18
N THR A 95 16.15 -6.73 -6.13
CA THR A 95 16.47 -5.32 -6.39
C THR A 95 16.13 -4.94 -7.82
N VAL A 96 16.62 -5.72 -8.80
CA VAL A 96 16.31 -5.51 -10.22
C VAL A 96 14.80 -5.57 -10.47
N THR A 97 14.11 -6.55 -9.89
CA THR A 97 12.66 -6.70 -10.05
C THR A 97 11.90 -5.48 -9.49
N LEU A 98 12.31 -4.96 -8.32
CA LEU A 98 11.69 -3.78 -7.73
C LEU A 98 11.87 -2.54 -8.62
N ASP A 99 13.08 -2.33 -9.16
CA ASP A 99 13.36 -1.22 -10.08
C ASP A 99 12.53 -1.30 -11.36
N GLU A 100 12.31 -2.49 -11.90
CA GLU A 100 11.43 -2.70 -13.06
C GLU A 100 9.97 -2.40 -12.73
N LEU A 101 9.48 -2.84 -11.56
CA LEU A 101 8.11 -2.58 -11.13
C LEU A 101 7.86 -1.10 -10.84
N GLU A 102 8.85 -0.38 -10.30
CA GLU A 102 8.75 1.08 -10.10
C GLU A 102 8.70 1.83 -11.43
N ARG A 103 9.56 1.46 -12.40
CA ARG A 103 9.54 2.01 -13.76
C ARG A 103 8.22 1.73 -14.49
N ALA A 104 7.67 0.53 -14.34
CA ALA A 104 6.38 0.16 -14.93
C ALA A 104 5.22 1.00 -14.36
N LYS A 105 5.26 1.38 -13.07
CA LYS A 105 4.27 2.27 -12.45
C LYS A 105 4.43 3.73 -12.89
N ALA A 106 5.64 4.16 -13.21
CA ALA A 106 5.95 5.54 -13.59
C ALA A 106 5.54 5.89 -15.04
N THR A 107 5.45 4.90 -15.94
CA THR A 107 5.03 5.13 -17.33
C THR A 107 3.49 5.22 -17.41
N PRO A 108 2.88 6.39 -17.70
CA PRO A 108 1.44 6.46 -17.91
C PRO A 108 1.10 5.77 -19.23
N SER A 109 0.11 4.88 -19.22
CA SER A 109 -0.47 4.29 -20.44
C SER A 109 -1.13 5.39 -21.28
N SER A 110 -0.35 6.07 -22.12
CA SER A 110 -0.86 6.86 -23.23
C SER A 110 -1.05 5.93 -24.43
N ARG A 111 -2.21 5.30 -24.53
CA ARG A 111 -2.76 4.77 -25.79
C ARG A 111 -4.22 4.31 -25.61
N ARG A 112 -5.13 5.28 -25.78
CA ARG A 112 -6.46 5.04 -26.35
C ARG A 112 -6.76 6.16 -27.34
N SER A 113 -6.81 5.80 -28.62
CA SER A 113 -7.73 6.25 -29.67
C SER A 113 -7.27 5.62 -31.00
N PRO A 114 -8.17 5.32 -31.95
CA PRO A 114 -9.27 6.18 -32.40
C PRO A 114 -10.53 6.06 -31.55
#